data_AF-A0A5D2C726-F1
#
_entry.id   AF-A0A5D2C726-F1
#
_cell.length_a   1.000
_cell.length_b   1.000
_cell.length_c   1.000
_cell.angle_alpha   90.00
_cell.angle_beta   90.00
_cell.angle_gamma   90.00
#
_symmetry.space_group_name_H-M   'P 1'
#
loop_
_entity.id
_entity.type
_entity.pdbx_description
1 polymer ?
#
loop_
_entity_poly.entity_id
_entity_poly.type
_entity_poly.pdbx_seq_one_letter_code
_entity_poly.pdbx_strand_id
1 'polypeptide(L)'
;MRTVMVEDRCSRCGQEGEDSFHVFYLCPTAKEIWSHLNFSWIFNNSHMDTWSWLTWVFSQGTNEQCRSFCCGLWLIWRNRNKLLYENISNTSWDISKKIQSYIL
;
A
#
# COMPACT_ATOMS: atom_id res chain seq x y z
N MET A 1 -9.78 29.99 16.05
CA MET A 1 -9.81 29.14 14.85
C MET A 1 -8.45 28.46 14.74
N ARG A 2 -8.32 27.17 15.12
CA ARG A 2 -7.06 26.42 15.02
C ARG A 2 -6.94 25.92 13.59
N THR A 3 -6.12 26.57 12.76
CA THR A 3 -5.66 25.99 11.49
C THR A 3 -4.69 24.87 11.82
N VAL A 4 -5.21 23.64 11.88
CA VAL A 4 -4.36 22.45 11.78
C VAL A 4 -3.79 22.50 10.38
N MET A 5 -2.51 22.82 10.23
CA MET A 5 -1.79 22.46 9.03
C MET A 5 -1.82 20.94 9.00
N VAL A 6 -2.78 20.37 8.27
CA VAL A 6 -2.73 18.96 7.91
C VAL A 6 -1.48 18.89 7.06
N GLU A 7 -0.41 18.35 7.63
CA GLU A 7 0.76 18.01 6.84
C GLU A 7 0.25 17.16 5.69
N ASP A 8 0.35 17.69 4.47
CA ASP A 8 -0.09 17.01 3.24
C ASP A 8 0.76 15.74 2.98
N ARG A 9 1.61 15.36 3.93
CA ARG A 9 2.59 14.29 3.84
C ARG A 9 1.96 12.98 4.26
N CYS A 10 2.43 11.90 3.64
CA CYS A 10 2.02 10.55 4.00
C CYS A 10 2.20 10.29 5.50
N SER A 11 1.11 9.92 6.14
CA SER A 11 1.05 9.60 7.57
C SER A 11 1.98 8.46 7.98
N ARG A 12 2.38 7.60 7.02
CA ARG A 12 3.25 6.45 7.26
C ARG A 12 4.74 6.78 7.13
N CYS A 13 5.15 7.47 6.07
CA CYS A 13 6.57 7.68 5.78
C CYS A 13 7.03 9.14 5.94
N GLY A 14 6.11 10.11 5.97
CA GLY A 14 6.41 11.55 6.09
C GLY A 14 7.15 12.17 4.89
N GLN A 15 7.30 11.46 3.77
CA GLN A 15 8.16 11.89 2.65
C GLN A 15 7.44 12.76 1.61
N GLU A 16 6.33 12.29 1.05
CA GLU A 16 5.62 12.96 -0.05
C GLU A 16 4.14 13.17 0.27
N GLY A 17 3.47 13.92 -0.61
CA GLY A 17 2.01 14.07 -0.67
C GLY A 17 1.26 12.75 -0.44
N GLU A 18 0.28 12.72 0.46
CA GLU A 18 -0.55 11.52 0.61
C GLU A 18 -1.63 11.44 -0.49
N ASP A 19 -1.35 10.70 -1.55
CA ASP A 19 -2.36 10.27 -2.52
C ASP A 19 -2.45 8.74 -2.61
N SER A 20 -3.41 8.25 -3.40
CA SER A 20 -3.62 6.80 -3.57
C SER A 20 -2.40 6.11 -4.18
N PHE A 21 -1.71 6.75 -5.13
CA PHE A 21 -0.52 6.19 -5.74
C PHE A 21 0.62 6.10 -4.73
N HIS A 22 0.82 7.12 -3.92
CA HIS A 22 1.82 7.10 -2.87
C HIS A 22 1.51 6.01 -1.84
N VAL A 23 0.29 5.97 -1.30
CA VAL A 23 -0.12 5.01 -0.26
C VAL A 23 0.08 3.56 -0.72
N PHE A 24 -0.23 3.23 -1.98
CA PHE A 24 -0.16 1.85 -2.46
C PHE A 24 1.16 1.48 -3.16
N TYR A 25 1.86 2.44 -3.77
CA TYR A 25 2.96 2.17 -4.68
C TYR A 25 4.27 2.87 -4.29
N LEU A 26 4.27 4.20 -4.10
CA LEU A 26 5.54 4.92 -3.87
C LEU A 26 6.05 4.81 -2.44
N CYS A 27 5.15 4.70 -1.45
CA CYS A 27 5.47 4.65 -0.03
C CYS A 27 6.49 3.54 0.27
N PRO A 28 7.62 3.85 0.93
CA PRO A 28 8.63 2.84 1.29
C PRO A 28 8.04 1.65 2.05
N THR A 29 7.13 1.91 2.99
CA THR A 29 6.44 0.86 3.75
C THR A 29 5.57 -0.03 2.86
N ALA A 30 4.90 0.54 1.85
CA ALA A 30 4.13 -0.25 0.88
C ALA A 30 5.06 -1.13 0.04
N LYS A 31 6.18 -0.58 -0.45
CA LYS A 31 7.20 -1.33 -1.20
C LYS A 31 7.74 -2.53 -0.42
N GLU A 32 8.04 -2.35 0.86
CA GLU A 32 8.46 -3.44 1.74
C GLU A 32 7.38 -4.52 1.86
N ILE A 33 6.12 -4.13 2.07
CA ILE A 33 4.99 -5.08 2.15
C ILE A 33 4.89 -5.90 0.87
N TRP A 34 4.93 -5.26 -0.29
CA TRP A 34 4.88 -5.95 -1.58
C TRP A 34 6.08 -6.87 -1.78
N SER A 35 7.27 -6.46 -1.35
CA SER A 35 8.46 -7.32 -1.40
C SER A 35 8.32 -8.57 -0.52
N HIS A 36 7.79 -8.44 0.70
CA HIS A 36 7.54 -9.59 1.59
C HIS A 36 6.48 -10.57 1.05
N LEU A 37 5.61 -10.10 0.15
CA LEU A 37 4.58 -10.91 -0.49
C LEU A 37 5.03 -11.50 -1.85
N ASN A 38 6.29 -11.33 -2.24
CA ASN A 38 6.82 -11.69 -3.56
C ASN A 38 6.14 -10.95 -4.73
N PHE A 39 5.66 -9.72 -4.50
CA PHE A 39 5.07 -8.83 -5.51
C PHE A 39 6.04 -7.78 -6.04
N SER A 40 7.36 -7.96 -5.91
CA SER A 40 8.34 -6.98 -6.42
C SER A 40 8.21 -6.71 -7.93
N TRP A 41 7.63 -7.65 -8.69
CA TRP A 41 7.36 -7.48 -10.11
C TRP A 41 6.37 -6.34 -10.41
N ILE A 42 5.53 -5.92 -9.45
CA ILE A 42 4.56 -4.85 -9.67
C ILE A 42 5.21 -3.48 -9.91
N PHE A 43 6.51 -3.36 -9.60
CA PHE A 43 7.31 -2.14 -9.77
C PHE A 43 8.02 -2.05 -11.12
N ASN A 44 7.89 -3.06 -11.99
CA ASN A 44 8.55 -3.10 -13.29
C ASN A 44 8.03 -2.02 -14.28
N ASN A 45 6.93 -1.34 -13.94
CA ASN A 45 6.39 -0.26 -14.74
C ASN A 45 6.16 0.99 -13.88
N SER A 46 7.19 1.84 -13.78
CA SER A 46 7.25 2.98 -12.85
C SER A 46 6.61 4.28 -13.35
N HIS A 47 6.07 4.31 -14.57
CA HIS A 47 5.55 5.53 -15.20
C HIS A 47 4.04 5.45 -15.46
N MET A 48 3.27 5.16 -14.41
CA MET A 48 1.82 5.02 -14.48
C MET A 48 1.13 5.82 -13.38
N ASP A 49 -0.05 6.35 -13.67
CA ASP A 49 -1.00 6.77 -12.63
C ASP A 49 -1.58 5.55 -11.90
N THR A 50 -2.32 5.78 -10.81
CA THR A 50 -2.91 4.70 -10.01
C THR A 50 -3.77 3.73 -10.82
N TRP A 51 -4.62 4.22 -11.74
CA TRP A 51 -5.53 3.37 -12.50
C TRP A 51 -4.80 2.56 -13.56
N SER A 52 -3.86 3.19 -14.26
CA SER A 52 -3.00 2.53 -15.24
C SER A 52 -2.16 1.43 -14.57
N TRP A 53 -1.61 1.70 -13.38
CA TRP A 53 -0.85 0.72 -12.60
C TRP A 53 -1.72 -0.46 -12.16
N LEU A 54 -2.90 -0.22 -11.59
CA LEU A 54 -3.83 -1.28 -11.20
C LEU A 54 -4.19 -2.16 -12.41
N THR A 55 -4.59 -1.54 -13.51
CA THR A 55 -4.97 -2.25 -14.75
C THR A 55 -3.82 -3.10 -15.27
N TRP A 56 -2.60 -2.57 -15.25
CA TRP A 56 -1.42 -3.31 -15.65
C TRP A 56 -1.17 -4.53 -14.73
N VAL A 57 -1.23 -4.38 -13.40
CA VAL A 57 -1.09 -5.52 -12.46
C VAL A 57 -2.13 -6.61 -12.75
N PHE A 58 -3.40 -6.25 -12.94
CA PHE A 58 -4.45 -7.22 -13.27
C PHE A 58 -4.28 -7.87 -14.65
N SER A 59 -3.63 -7.21 -15.60
CA SER A 59 -3.34 -7.78 -16.92
C SER A 59 -2.20 -8.80 -16.91
N GLN A 60 -1.28 -8.69 -15.94
CA GLN A 60 -0.08 -9.54 -15.85
C GLN A 60 -0.24 -10.68 -14.83
N GLY A 61 -1.00 -10.45 -13.75
CA GLY A 61 -1.15 -11.38 -12.65
C GLY A 61 -2.10 -12.55 -12.94
N THR A 62 -1.84 -13.71 -12.32
CA THR A 62 -2.81 -14.80 -12.27
C THR A 62 -4.00 -14.45 -11.37
N ASN A 63 -5.11 -15.19 -11.47
CA ASN A 63 -6.27 -14.98 -10.59
C ASN A 63 -5.91 -15.03 -9.08
N GLU A 64 -5.00 -15.91 -8.69
CA GLU A 64 -4.54 -16.03 -7.30
C GLU A 64 -3.68 -14.83 -6.88
N GLN A 65 -2.78 -14.38 -7.76
CA GLN A 65 -1.98 -13.18 -7.53
C GLN A 65 -2.87 -11.94 -7.43
N CYS A 66 -3.87 -11.80 -8.31
CA CYS A 66 -4.82 -10.70 -8.29
C CYS A 66 -5.66 -10.69 -7.01
N ARG A 67 -6.09 -11.85 -6.50
CA ARG A 67 -6.77 -11.94 -5.19
C ARG A 67 -5.86 -11.48 -4.05
N SER A 68 -4.64 -11.99 -4.02
CA SER A 68 -3.62 -11.62 -3.03
C SER A 68 -3.30 -10.12 -3.07
N PHE A 69 -3.20 -9.56 -4.27
CA PHE A 69 -2.99 -8.14 -4.51
C PHE A 69 -4.16 -7.29 -3.99
N CYS A 70 -5.41 -7.67 -4.28
CA CYS A 70 -6.60 -7.01 -3.71
C CYS A 70 -6.60 -7.03 -2.17
N CYS A 71 -6.27 -8.18 -1.57
CA CYS A 71 -6.14 -8.30 -0.12
C CYS A 71 -5.05 -7.38 0.43
N GLY A 72 -3.92 -7.29 -0.27
CA GLY A 72 -2.82 -6.39 0.06
C GLY A 72 -3.23 -4.92 0.04
N LEU A 73 -3.89 -4.47 -1.04
CA LEU A 73 -4.41 -3.09 -1.15
C LEU A 73 -5.36 -2.76 0.02
N TRP A 74 -6.30 -3.65 0.31
CA TRP A 74 -7.24 -3.46 1.41
C TRP A 74 -6.54 -3.37 2.77
N LEU A 75 -5.58 -4.25 3.05
CA LEU A 75 -4.87 -4.26 4.33
C LEU A 75 -3.93 -3.06 4.48
N ILE A 76 -3.27 -2.61 3.41
CA ILE A 76 -2.48 -1.37 3.41
C ILE A 76 -3.39 -0.19 3.75
N TRP A 77 -4.52 -0.03 3.05
CA TRP A 77 -5.47 1.06 3.30
C TRP A 77 -6.03 1.02 4.73
N ARG A 78 -6.40 -0.17 5.21
CA ARG A 78 -6.91 -0.38 6.57
C ARG A 78 -5.87 0.02 7.62
N ASN A 79 -4.60 -0.31 7.42
CA ASN A 79 -3.52 0.06 8.34
C ASN A 79 -3.24 1.57 8.34
N ARG A 80 -3.29 2.21 7.17
CA ARG A 80 -3.24 3.68 7.07
C ARG A 80 -4.36 4.32 7.90
N ASN A 81 -5.59 3.82 7.80
CA ASN A 81 -6.71 4.35 8.57
C ASN A 81 -6.54 4.13 10.08
N LYS A 82 -6.06 2.95 10.50
CA LYS A 82 -5.74 2.68 11.90
C LYS A 82 -4.68 3.63 12.45
N LEU A 83 -3.64 3.92 11.67
CA LEU A 83 -2.63 4.88 12.10
C LEU A 83 -3.24 6.28 12.30
N LEU A 84 -4.04 6.75 11.35
CA LEU A 84 -4.57 8.11 11.39
C LEU A 84 -5.66 8.33 12.43
N TYR A 85 -6.53 7.35 12.66
CA TYR A 85 -7.69 7.51 13.54
C TYR A 85 -7.53 6.85 14.91
N GLU A 86 -6.65 5.84 15.03
CA GLU A 86 -6.44 5.08 16.26
C GLU A 86 -5.00 5.22 16.80
N ASN A 87 -4.10 5.89 16.08
CA ASN A 87 -2.66 5.99 16.39
C ASN A 87 -1.97 4.62 16.56
N ILE A 88 -2.51 3.59 15.89
CA ILE A 88 -1.94 2.24 15.90
C ILE A 88 -1.01 2.09 14.70
N SER A 89 0.28 1.90 14.97
CA SER A 89 1.29 1.65 13.95
C SER A 89 1.71 0.19 13.93
N ASN A 90 1.41 -0.51 12.83
CA ASN A 90 1.94 -1.84 12.55
C ASN A 90 3.17 -1.75 11.62
N THR A 91 4.14 -2.65 11.77
CA THR A 91 5.31 -2.71 10.87
C THR A 91 4.93 -3.25 9.49
N SER A 92 5.75 -3.01 8.47
CA SER A 92 5.56 -3.63 7.14
C SER A 92 5.51 -5.16 7.25
N TRP A 93 6.31 -5.75 8.14
CA TRP A 93 6.32 -7.18 8.43
C TRP A 93 5.01 -7.68 9.03
N ASP A 94 4.45 -7.00 10.05
CA ASP A 94 3.18 -7.38 10.67
C ASP A 94 2.04 -7.37 9.66
N ILE A 95 2.02 -6.34 8.80
CA ILE A 95 1.01 -6.20 7.75
C ILE A 95 1.17 -7.33 6.72
N SER A 96 2.40 -7.65 6.32
CA SER A 96 2.69 -8.71 5.36
C SER A 96 2.29 -10.09 5.88
N LYS A 97 2.63 -10.41 7.14
CA LYS A 97 2.18 -11.65 7.80
C LYS A 97 0.67 -11.77 7.85
N LYS A 98 -0.01 -10.65 8.16
CA LYS A 98 -1.47 -10.62 8.19
C LYS A 98 -2.04 -10.88 6.81
N ILE A 99 -1.51 -10.26 5.75
CA ILE A 99 -1.93 -10.52 4.36
C ILE A 99 -1.75 -12.00 4.00
N GLN A 100 -0.59 -12.60 4.30
CA GLN A 100 -0.34 -14.02 4.05
C GLN A 100 -1.34 -14.94 4.76
N SER A 101 -1.77 -14.62 6.00
CA SER A 101 -2.78 -15.39 6.73
C SER A 101 -4.20 -15.32 6.15
N TYR A 102 -4.47 -14.40 5.23
CA TYR A 102 -5.75 -14.33 4.50
C TYR A 102 -5.67 -15.01 3.11
N ILE A 103 -4.46 -15.32 2.63
CA ILE A 103 -4.22 -15.91 1.31
C ILE A 103 -4.04 -17.43 1.41
N LEU A 104 -3.40 -17.91 2.48
CA LEU A 104 -3.27 -19.32 2.86
C LEU A 104 -4.42 -19.77 3.75
#